data_AF-A0A2X0JHM3-F1
#
_entry.id   AF-A0A2X0JHM3-F1
#
_cell.length_a   1.000
_cell.length_b   1.000
_cell.length_c   1.000
_cell.angle_alpha   90.00
_cell.angle_beta   90.00
_cell.angle_gamma   90.00
#
_symmetry.space_group_name_H-M   'P 1'
#
loop_
_entity.id
_entity.type
_entity.pdbx_description
1 polymer ?
#
loop_
_entity_poly.entity_id
_entity_poly.type
_entity_poly.pdbx_seq_one_letter_code
_entity_poly.pdbx_strand_id
1 'polypeptide(L)'
;MAFSRKKTLVAGSAAAAIAAATAVALPAFASASAASVDAPAAAVAGHAYRHGAVPLRDAAGQAHAAPQADQSGQGKPANQTKPMTYHGGTDGVGVTTGAPKVYVIYWGSQWGNASQDAQGHTTLSGDTAGMAPRQQAFFKGLGTKGETWSGVMTQYCQGVKTGATSCPATSAHIGYPTGGALAGVWYDDSAVAPSAATGNQLAQEAVKAAQHFGNKTAAANRNVQYVITSPTGTHPDGFNTPSGQFCAWHDFTGDSSLDGGGAVNSPVGPVAFTNMPYLTDMGHSCGANAVNAGSAGLLDGVTIVGSHEYAETVTDQFPYSADPSSPVLTSGGWITDNDSSGGENGDKCAWVRTGPGVAFNLALATGSFPVQTTWANDANHGAGGCEGSHPIVKNSAPHKVTIAHIANQTGVVGRGVRVAVKGHDSVAASHLTYTIVGLPTGLRIDARTGVITGRPTRVGTFHVTVEAKDETGAYVRTTFTWTVRAH
;
A
#
# COMPACT_ATOMS: atom_id res chain seq x y z
N MET A 1 -15.41 34.52 -42.17
CA MET A 1 -14.60 34.71 -43.39
C MET A 1 -14.11 33.34 -43.86
N ALA A 2 -14.42 33.00 -45.12
CA ALA A 2 -13.68 32.15 -46.06
C ALA A 2 -13.03 30.82 -45.57
N PHE A 3 -13.59 29.66 -45.98
CA PHE A 3 -13.09 28.73 -47.03
C PHE A 3 -12.30 27.55 -46.40
N SER A 4 -12.35 26.29 -46.85
CA SER A 4 -12.67 25.68 -48.14
C SER A 4 -12.91 24.16 -47.90
N ARG A 5 -14.06 23.58 -48.28
CA ARG A 5 -14.27 22.66 -49.44
C ARG A 5 -13.49 21.34 -49.34
N LYS A 6 -14.06 20.15 -49.50
CA LYS A 6 -14.98 19.56 -50.52
C LYS A 6 -15.08 18.06 -50.14
N LYS A 7 -16.01 17.18 -50.49
CA LYS A 7 -17.14 17.11 -51.44
C LYS A 7 -17.86 15.79 -51.10
N THR A 8 -19.17 15.72 -51.30
CA THR A 8 -20.00 14.51 -51.12
C THR A 8 -20.61 14.09 -52.47
N LEU A 9 -21.16 12.86 -52.48
CA LEU A 9 -22.13 12.24 -53.43
C LEU A 9 -21.57 11.47 -54.63
N VAL A 10 -22.13 10.33 -55.10
CA VAL A 10 -23.11 9.32 -54.61
C VAL A 10 -23.15 8.16 -55.64
N ALA A 11 -23.53 6.96 -55.16
CA ALA A 11 -24.18 5.78 -55.79
C ALA A 11 -23.71 5.14 -57.12
N GLY A 12 -23.86 3.80 -57.14
CA GLY A 12 -24.02 2.99 -58.35
C GLY A 12 -24.02 1.49 -58.07
N SER A 13 -25.19 0.85 -58.11
CA SER A 13 -25.42 -0.59 -58.01
C SER A 13 -25.16 -1.29 -59.35
N ALA A 14 -24.71 -2.55 -59.35
CA ALA A 14 -24.84 -3.46 -60.51
C ALA A 14 -24.77 -4.95 -60.11
N ALA A 15 -25.56 -5.77 -60.80
CA ALA A 15 -25.69 -7.22 -60.68
C ALA A 15 -25.19 -7.94 -61.97
N ALA A 16 -25.10 -9.29 -61.90
CA ALA A 16 -24.99 -10.34 -62.96
C ALA A 16 -23.73 -11.22 -62.79
N ALA A 17 -23.81 -12.54 -62.46
CA ALA A 17 -24.15 -13.74 -63.29
C ALA A 17 -22.97 -14.11 -64.25
N ILE A 18 -22.47 -15.35 -64.48
CA ILE A 18 -23.09 -16.65 -64.88
C ILE A 18 -22.00 -17.79 -64.89
N ALA A 19 -22.42 -19.07 -64.64
CA ALA A 19 -21.93 -20.40 -65.12
C ALA A 19 -20.51 -20.94 -64.79
N ALA A 20 -20.20 -22.24 -64.87
CA ALA A 20 -20.84 -23.57 -64.79
C ALA A 20 -19.74 -24.60 -65.10
N ALA A 21 -19.68 -25.76 -64.43
CA ALA A 21 -19.36 -27.09 -65.01
C ALA A 21 -19.18 -28.19 -63.94
N THR A 22 -19.82 -29.32 -64.19
CA THR A 22 -19.90 -30.58 -63.42
C THR A 22 -18.82 -31.60 -63.84
N ALA A 23 -18.11 -32.20 -62.87
CA ALA A 23 -18.15 -33.60 -62.40
C ALA A 23 -17.34 -34.67 -63.17
N VAL A 24 -16.38 -35.29 -62.46
CA VAL A 24 -16.05 -36.74 -62.52
C VAL A 24 -15.64 -37.18 -61.10
N ALA A 25 -16.21 -38.29 -60.61
CA ALA A 25 -15.99 -38.86 -59.29
C ALA A 25 -15.18 -40.16 -59.37
N LEU A 26 -14.34 -40.45 -58.36
CA LEU A 26 -13.95 -41.78 -57.85
C LEU A 26 -13.44 -41.63 -56.37
N PRO A 27 -13.46 -42.70 -55.53
CA PRO A 27 -13.83 -42.60 -54.11
C PRO A 27 -12.68 -42.64 -53.09
N ALA A 28 -12.98 -42.02 -51.94
CA ALA A 28 -12.64 -42.30 -50.53
C ALA A 28 -11.28 -42.95 -50.16
N PHE A 29 -10.47 -42.16 -49.42
CA PHE A 29 -9.93 -42.56 -48.12
C PHE A 29 -9.97 -41.35 -47.18
N ALA A 30 -10.49 -41.58 -45.97
CA ALA A 30 -10.73 -40.56 -44.96
C ALA A 30 -9.43 -39.98 -44.40
N SER A 31 -9.38 -38.66 -44.26
CA SER A 31 -8.53 -37.95 -43.30
C SER A 31 -9.35 -36.75 -42.84
N ALA A 32 -9.82 -36.80 -41.60
CA ALA A 32 -10.61 -35.73 -41.00
C ALA A 32 -9.77 -34.44 -40.99
N SER A 33 -10.14 -33.47 -41.83
CA SER A 33 -9.65 -32.11 -41.71
C SER A 33 -10.26 -31.49 -40.46
N ALA A 34 -9.40 -31.05 -39.54
CA ALA A 34 -9.78 -30.27 -38.38
C ALA A 34 -10.66 -29.10 -38.83
N ALA A 35 -11.92 -29.12 -38.40
CA ALA A 35 -12.74 -27.93 -38.40
C ALA A 35 -12.05 -26.94 -37.45
N SER A 36 -11.72 -25.77 -37.98
CA SER A 36 -11.33 -24.59 -37.23
C SER A 36 -12.45 -24.27 -36.24
N VAL A 37 -12.27 -24.72 -34.99
CA VAL A 37 -13.01 -24.19 -33.86
C VAL A 37 -12.49 -22.79 -33.62
N ASP A 38 -13.40 -21.82 -33.66
CA ASP A 38 -13.18 -20.46 -33.20
C ASP A 38 -12.46 -20.51 -31.84
N ALA A 39 -11.24 -19.98 -31.81
CA ALA A 39 -10.52 -19.79 -30.57
C ALA A 39 -11.34 -18.84 -29.69
N PRO A 40 -11.64 -19.20 -28.43
CA PRO A 40 -12.24 -18.25 -27.52
C PRO A 40 -11.27 -17.10 -27.28
N ALA A 41 -11.87 -15.94 -27.00
CA ALA A 41 -11.26 -14.64 -26.78
C ALA A 41 -9.90 -14.67 -26.07
N ALA A 42 -9.03 -13.77 -26.54
CA ALA A 42 -7.71 -13.45 -26.02
C ALA A 42 -7.56 -13.72 -24.51
N ALA A 43 -6.49 -14.43 -24.17
CA ALA A 43 -5.93 -14.45 -22.83
C ALA A 43 -5.87 -13.01 -22.30
N VAL A 44 -6.67 -12.72 -21.28
CA VAL A 44 -6.56 -11.46 -20.53
C VAL A 44 -5.16 -11.49 -19.92
N ALA A 45 -4.30 -10.58 -20.41
CA ALA A 45 -2.99 -10.35 -19.85
C ALA A 45 -3.12 -10.07 -18.35
N GLY A 46 -2.37 -10.80 -17.52
CA GLY A 46 -2.27 -10.48 -16.09
C GLY A 46 -1.88 -9.02 -15.90
N HIS A 47 -2.44 -8.38 -14.87
CA HIS A 47 -2.22 -6.99 -14.54
C HIS A 47 -0.73 -6.74 -14.24
N ALA A 48 -0.02 -6.05 -15.14
CA ALA A 48 1.43 -5.90 -15.09
C ALA A 48 1.95 -5.17 -13.85
N TYR A 49 1.08 -4.43 -13.13
CA TYR A 49 1.42 -3.55 -12.02
C TYR A 49 1.26 -4.16 -10.62
N ARG A 50 0.82 -5.43 -10.48
CA ARG A 50 0.64 -6.05 -9.15
C ARG A 50 1.96 -6.65 -8.67
N HIS A 51 2.78 -5.82 -8.03
CA HIS A 51 4.12 -6.12 -7.51
C HIS A 51 4.03 -6.71 -6.10
N GLY A 52 3.40 -7.88 -5.98
CA GLY A 52 3.35 -8.59 -4.71
C GLY A 52 4.07 -9.92 -4.76
N ALA A 53 4.05 -10.65 -3.65
CA ALA A 53 4.70 -11.94 -3.55
C ALA A 53 4.23 -12.88 -4.67
N VAL A 54 5.09 -13.25 -5.61
CA VAL A 54 4.75 -14.19 -6.70
C VAL A 54 5.08 -15.64 -6.34
N PRO A 55 4.40 -16.67 -6.85
CA PRO A 55 4.76 -18.05 -6.55
C PRO A 55 6.17 -18.39 -7.07
N LEU A 56 6.86 -19.24 -6.33
CA LEU A 56 8.09 -19.84 -6.78
C LEU A 56 7.81 -20.77 -7.98
N ARG A 57 8.28 -20.37 -9.18
CA ARG A 57 8.15 -21.20 -10.39
C ARG A 57 9.17 -22.32 -10.35
N ASP A 58 8.82 -23.46 -9.76
CA ASP A 58 9.55 -24.70 -10.01
C ASP A 58 9.02 -25.33 -11.31
N ALA A 59 9.93 -25.56 -12.26
CA ALA A 59 9.59 -26.28 -13.47
C ALA A 59 9.15 -27.71 -13.08
N ALA A 60 7.91 -28.04 -13.46
CA ALA A 60 7.21 -29.31 -13.24
C ALA A 60 6.62 -29.50 -11.83
N GLY A 61 5.29 -29.52 -11.77
CA GLY A 61 4.50 -29.94 -10.63
C GLY A 61 4.73 -31.41 -10.29
N GLN A 62 5.81 -31.68 -9.59
CA GLN A 62 6.02 -32.93 -8.87
C GLN A 62 6.15 -32.62 -7.38
N ALA A 63 5.22 -33.16 -6.61
CA ALA A 63 5.36 -33.31 -5.17
C ALA A 63 6.69 -34.02 -4.90
N HIS A 64 7.65 -33.33 -4.30
CA HIS A 64 8.88 -33.94 -3.83
C HIS A 64 9.08 -33.67 -2.35
N ALA A 65 9.34 -34.76 -1.64
CA ALA A 65 9.74 -34.81 -0.26
C ALA A 65 11.01 -33.98 -0.01
N ALA A 66 11.18 -33.53 1.24
CA ALA A 66 12.35 -32.81 1.72
C ALA A 66 13.69 -33.55 1.45
N PRO A 67 14.83 -32.86 1.55
CA PRO A 67 15.55 -32.19 0.47
C PRO A 67 16.74 -33.02 -0.03
N GLN A 68 16.96 -33.07 -1.35
CA GLN A 68 18.31 -33.25 -1.87
C GLN A 68 18.87 -31.89 -2.24
N ALA A 69 20.01 -31.57 -1.63
CA ALA A 69 20.82 -30.42 -1.94
C ALA A 69 21.26 -30.48 -3.41
N ASP A 70 20.55 -29.76 -4.29
CA ASP A 70 21.08 -29.41 -5.60
C ASP A 70 21.93 -28.13 -5.48
N GLN A 71 23.20 -28.27 -5.84
CA GLN A 71 24.24 -27.24 -5.80
C GLN A 71 24.15 -26.24 -6.97
N SER A 72 22.98 -26.07 -7.59
CA SER A 72 22.69 -24.94 -8.48
C SER A 72 22.21 -23.68 -7.71
N GLY A 73 22.03 -23.81 -6.38
CA GLY A 73 21.49 -22.80 -5.47
C GLY A 73 22.41 -21.62 -5.13
N GLN A 74 22.64 -20.72 -6.09
CA GLN A 74 23.01 -19.35 -5.76
C GLN A 74 21.73 -18.51 -5.59
N GLY A 75 21.61 -17.78 -4.49
CA GLY A 75 20.71 -16.63 -4.41
C GLY A 75 20.85 -15.77 -5.67
N LYS A 76 19.76 -15.09 -6.06
CA LYS A 76 19.65 -14.39 -7.35
C LYS A 76 20.93 -13.58 -7.66
N PRO A 77 21.45 -13.63 -8.91
CA PRO A 77 22.75 -13.07 -9.29
C PRO A 77 22.84 -11.55 -9.08
N ALA A 78 24.09 -11.05 -9.01
CA ALA A 78 24.54 -9.68 -8.69
C ALA A 78 23.94 -8.48 -9.48
N ASN A 79 22.91 -8.68 -10.31
CA ASN A 79 22.16 -7.62 -10.98
C ASN A 79 21.12 -6.93 -10.06
N GLN A 80 20.95 -7.44 -8.82
CA GLN A 80 20.06 -6.87 -7.79
C GLN A 80 20.74 -5.82 -6.88
N THR A 81 21.94 -5.34 -7.22
CA THR A 81 22.70 -4.33 -6.45
C THR A 81 22.15 -2.90 -6.54
N LYS A 82 21.08 -2.67 -7.32
CA LYS A 82 20.48 -1.34 -7.39
C LYS A 82 19.73 -1.04 -6.09
N PRO A 83 20.09 0.03 -5.37
CA PRO A 83 19.35 0.46 -4.20
C PRO A 83 17.92 0.83 -4.60
N MET A 84 16.98 0.66 -3.68
CA MET A 84 15.66 1.27 -3.82
C MET A 84 15.81 2.79 -3.80
N THR A 85 15.05 3.49 -4.63
CA THR A 85 15.00 4.95 -4.69
C THR A 85 13.67 5.44 -4.15
N TYR A 86 13.63 6.66 -3.61
CA TYR A 86 12.38 7.31 -3.22
C TYR A 86 11.68 7.93 -4.43
N HIS A 87 10.40 7.67 -4.67
CA HIS A 87 9.67 8.13 -5.86
C HIS A 87 8.74 9.33 -5.60
N GLY A 88 8.87 9.97 -4.44
CA GLY A 88 8.12 11.20 -4.10
C GLY A 88 6.83 10.94 -3.32
N GLY A 89 6.34 9.70 -3.29
CA GLY A 89 5.04 9.32 -2.77
C GLY A 89 3.89 9.70 -3.71
N THR A 90 2.79 8.97 -3.61
CA THR A 90 1.54 9.32 -4.29
C THR A 90 0.74 10.24 -3.37
N ASP A 91 0.33 11.42 -3.87
CA ASP A 91 -0.31 12.49 -3.07
C ASP A 91 0.49 12.90 -1.81
N GLY A 92 1.83 12.82 -1.88
CA GLY A 92 2.73 13.14 -0.76
C GLY A 92 2.79 12.05 0.32
N VAL A 93 2.23 10.88 0.06
CA VAL A 93 2.32 9.69 0.91
C VAL A 93 3.24 8.68 0.25
N GLY A 94 4.44 8.51 0.82
CA GLY A 94 5.41 7.52 0.36
C GLY A 94 5.49 6.33 1.31
N VAL A 95 5.72 6.57 2.61
CA VAL A 95 5.96 5.50 3.60
C VAL A 95 5.01 5.61 4.78
N THR A 96 4.88 4.56 5.59
CA THR A 96 4.13 4.59 6.86
C THR A 96 4.98 5.17 7.99
N THR A 97 4.86 6.47 8.28
CA THR A 97 5.78 7.16 9.21
C THR A 97 5.40 7.10 10.69
N GLY A 98 4.13 6.84 11.00
CA GLY A 98 3.72 6.48 12.36
C GLY A 98 3.91 5.00 12.62
N ALA A 99 3.65 4.57 13.86
CA ALA A 99 3.60 3.14 14.19
C ALA A 99 2.59 2.43 13.26
N PRO A 100 3.04 1.46 12.43
CA PRO A 100 2.18 0.76 11.51
C PRO A 100 1.06 0.02 12.25
N LYS A 101 -0.14 0.08 11.69
CA LYS A 101 -1.33 -0.62 12.18
C LYS A 101 -1.88 -1.51 11.09
N VAL A 102 -2.13 -2.76 11.44
CA VAL A 102 -2.71 -3.77 10.55
C VAL A 102 -4.09 -4.12 11.06
N TYR A 103 -5.11 -3.97 10.21
CA TYR A 103 -6.41 -4.58 10.43
C TYR A 103 -6.54 -5.80 9.53
N VAL A 104 -6.95 -6.93 10.10
CA VAL A 104 -7.19 -8.16 9.34
C VAL A 104 -8.68 -8.36 9.17
N ILE A 105 -9.12 -8.48 7.92
CA ILE A 105 -10.52 -8.65 7.55
C ILE A 105 -10.66 -10.05 6.99
N TYR A 106 -11.46 -10.90 7.64
CA TYR A 106 -11.89 -12.17 7.07
C TYR A 106 -13.19 -11.90 6.32
N TRP A 107 -13.09 -11.74 5.00
CA TRP A 107 -14.20 -11.28 4.18
C TRP A 107 -15.02 -12.45 3.67
N GLY A 108 -16.31 -12.50 4.00
CA GLY A 108 -17.27 -13.42 3.42
C GLY A 108 -17.81 -14.46 4.41
N SER A 109 -19.12 -14.68 4.38
CA SER A 109 -19.79 -15.69 5.21
C SER A 109 -19.30 -17.13 4.96
N GLN A 110 -18.55 -17.39 3.87
CA GLN A 110 -17.93 -18.71 3.61
C GLN A 110 -16.89 -19.12 4.66
N TRP A 111 -16.35 -18.19 5.44
CA TRP A 111 -15.49 -18.51 6.57
C TRP A 111 -16.23 -19.28 7.70
N GLY A 112 -17.56 -19.35 7.66
CA GLY A 112 -18.35 -20.16 8.58
C GLY A 112 -18.55 -19.51 9.95
N ASN A 113 -18.59 -20.30 11.02
CA ASN A 113 -18.86 -19.77 12.36
C ASN A 113 -17.58 -19.23 13.00
N ALA A 114 -17.66 -18.03 13.57
CA ALA A 114 -16.58 -17.46 14.36
C ALA A 114 -16.57 -17.97 15.81
N SER A 115 -15.37 -18.18 16.33
CA SER A 115 -15.07 -18.43 17.74
C SER A 115 -13.72 -17.80 18.08
N GLN A 116 -13.17 -18.11 19.25
CA GLN A 116 -11.84 -17.69 19.65
C GLN A 116 -11.01 -18.85 20.18
N ASP A 117 -9.71 -18.86 19.85
CA ASP A 117 -8.75 -19.76 20.48
C ASP A 117 -8.44 -19.33 21.93
N ALA A 118 -7.63 -20.13 22.63
CA ALA A 118 -7.24 -19.84 24.01
C ALA A 118 -6.37 -18.56 24.15
N GLN A 119 -5.83 -18.05 23.05
CA GLN A 119 -5.01 -16.83 22.98
C GLN A 119 -5.84 -15.60 22.56
N GLY A 120 -7.15 -15.78 22.37
CA GLY A 120 -8.11 -14.75 22.00
C GLY A 120 -8.06 -14.38 20.51
N HIS A 121 -7.44 -15.19 19.66
CA HIS A 121 -7.49 -14.98 18.21
C HIS A 121 -8.79 -15.52 17.65
N THR A 122 -9.35 -14.82 16.67
CA THR A 122 -10.53 -15.27 15.93
C THR A 122 -10.21 -16.57 15.20
N THR A 123 -11.03 -17.58 15.41
CA THR A 123 -11.03 -18.85 14.67
C THR A 123 -12.31 -18.96 13.87
N LEU A 124 -12.25 -19.55 12.68
CA LEU A 124 -13.37 -19.61 11.74
C LEU A 124 -13.57 -21.08 11.35
N SER A 125 -14.80 -21.59 11.39
CA SER A 125 -15.03 -23.03 11.14
C SER A 125 -14.70 -23.46 9.71
N GLY A 126 -14.69 -22.52 8.75
CA GLY A 126 -14.22 -22.72 7.38
C GLY A 126 -12.69 -22.65 7.24
N ASP A 127 -11.97 -22.17 8.25
CA ASP A 127 -10.50 -22.13 8.28
C ASP A 127 -9.92 -23.46 8.77
N THR A 128 -10.04 -24.49 7.93
CA THR A 128 -9.57 -25.84 8.29
C THR A 128 -8.05 -25.94 8.45
N ALA A 129 -7.29 -25.04 7.82
CA ALA A 129 -5.83 -25.01 7.90
C ALA A 129 -5.30 -24.21 9.10
N GLY A 130 -6.08 -23.31 9.69
CA GLY A 130 -5.64 -22.45 10.79
C GLY A 130 -4.85 -21.21 10.35
N MET A 131 -5.14 -20.69 9.15
CA MET A 131 -4.52 -19.47 8.62
C MET A 131 -4.86 -18.24 9.48
N ALA A 132 -6.13 -18.10 9.91
CA ALA A 132 -6.62 -16.95 10.63
C ALA A 132 -5.90 -16.73 11.98
N PRO A 133 -5.86 -17.69 12.93
CA PRO A 133 -5.16 -17.51 14.18
C PRO A 133 -3.65 -17.31 13.99
N ARG A 134 -3.03 -17.96 12.99
CA ARG A 134 -1.60 -17.78 12.70
C ARG A 134 -1.26 -16.37 12.23
N GLN A 135 -2.05 -15.82 11.31
CA GLN A 135 -1.87 -14.46 10.79
C GLN A 135 -2.04 -13.41 11.90
N GLN A 136 -3.07 -13.58 12.75
CA GLN A 136 -3.30 -12.70 13.91
C GLN A 136 -2.14 -12.77 14.91
N ALA A 137 -1.67 -13.97 15.24
CA ALA A 137 -0.58 -14.16 16.19
C ALA A 137 0.72 -13.49 15.70
N PHE A 138 1.02 -13.56 14.40
CA PHE A 138 2.17 -12.88 13.80
C PHE A 138 2.09 -11.35 13.97
N PHE A 139 1.04 -10.71 13.44
CA PHE A 139 0.90 -9.25 13.52
C PHE A 139 0.77 -8.73 14.96
N LYS A 140 0.15 -9.52 15.86
CA LYS A 140 0.08 -9.19 17.29
C LYS A 140 1.45 -9.24 17.96
N GLY A 141 2.36 -10.08 17.46
CA GLY A 141 3.72 -10.24 17.99
C GLY A 141 4.71 -9.17 17.53
N LEU A 142 4.57 -8.68 16.29
CA LEU A 142 5.48 -7.69 15.71
C LEU A 142 5.57 -6.44 16.60
N GLY A 143 6.79 -5.98 16.87
CA GLY A 143 7.02 -4.77 17.67
C GLY A 143 6.74 -4.85 19.17
N THR A 144 6.42 -6.03 19.72
CA THR A 144 6.16 -6.20 21.16
C THR A 144 7.40 -6.42 22.02
N LYS A 145 8.52 -6.85 21.42
CA LYS A 145 9.78 -7.18 22.12
C LYS A 145 11.04 -6.57 21.49
N GLY A 146 10.90 -5.51 20.70
CA GLY A 146 12.05 -4.87 20.07
C GLY A 146 12.73 -5.74 19.01
N GLU A 147 11.98 -6.65 18.38
CA GLU A 147 12.47 -7.42 17.24
C GLU A 147 13.00 -6.49 16.13
N THR A 148 14.09 -6.89 15.48
CA THR A 148 14.86 -6.06 14.55
C THR A 148 14.60 -6.37 13.08
N TRP A 149 13.70 -7.32 12.77
CA TRP A 149 13.22 -7.55 11.41
C TRP A 149 12.41 -6.35 10.93
N SER A 150 11.44 -5.83 11.72
CA SER A 150 10.79 -4.56 11.37
C SER A 150 11.77 -3.38 11.33
N GLY A 151 12.90 -3.50 12.04
CA GLY A 151 13.99 -2.53 12.01
C GLY A 151 14.58 -2.34 10.61
N VAL A 152 14.50 -3.34 9.73
CA VAL A 152 14.99 -3.26 8.34
C VAL A 152 14.24 -2.15 7.60
N MET A 153 12.92 -2.13 7.69
CA MET A 153 12.11 -1.12 7.03
C MET A 153 12.28 0.27 7.65
N THR A 154 12.59 0.38 8.95
CA THR A 154 12.73 1.72 9.61
C THR A 154 13.82 2.60 9.01
N GLN A 155 14.77 2.06 8.23
CA GLN A 155 15.77 2.88 7.54
C GLN A 155 15.16 3.80 6.46
N TYR A 156 14.02 3.43 5.90
CA TYR A 156 13.34 4.20 4.86
C TYR A 156 12.50 5.33 5.46
N CYS A 157 12.25 6.37 4.67
CA CYS A 157 11.64 7.62 5.14
C CYS A 157 10.87 8.34 4.03
N GLN A 158 10.03 9.30 4.39
CA GLN A 158 9.42 10.24 3.45
C GLN A 158 9.99 11.65 3.60
N GLY A 159 9.65 12.51 2.64
CA GLY A 159 10.03 13.92 2.65
C GLY A 159 11.45 14.18 2.12
N VAL A 160 12.12 13.14 1.61
CA VAL A 160 13.37 13.26 0.87
C VAL A 160 13.10 13.52 -0.61
N LYS A 161 14.14 13.92 -1.35
CA LYS A 161 14.03 14.19 -2.78
C LYS A 161 13.76 12.90 -3.56
N THR A 162 12.94 12.96 -4.61
CA THR A 162 12.80 11.88 -5.60
C THR A 162 14.18 11.45 -6.13
N GLY A 163 14.41 10.13 -6.21
CA GLY A 163 15.69 9.51 -6.56
C GLY A 163 16.67 9.36 -5.38
N ALA A 164 16.30 9.77 -4.15
CA ALA A 164 17.14 9.53 -2.98
C ALA A 164 17.29 8.02 -2.73
N THR A 165 18.50 7.59 -2.35
CA THR A 165 18.83 6.19 -2.00
C THR A 165 19.07 5.99 -0.51
N SER A 166 18.99 7.07 0.29
CA SER A 166 19.21 7.05 1.72
C SER A 166 18.39 8.12 2.44
N CYS A 167 18.26 7.97 3.76
CA CYS A 167 17.47 8.83 4.62
C CYS A 167 18.35 9.58 5.63
N PRO A 168 18.25 10.91 5.70
CA PRO A 168 18.77 11.67 6.83
C PRO A 168 18.07 11.24 8.14
N ALA A 169 18.81 11.16 9.24
CA ALA A 169 18.27 10.78 10.55
C ALA A 169 17.13 11.71 11.06
N THR A 170 17.02 12.92 10.51
CA THR A 170 15.98 13.89 10.83
C THR A 170 14.71 13.74 9.99
N SER A 171 14.72 12.87 8.97
CA SER A 171 13.55 12.62 8.14
C SER A 171 12.47 11.87 8.91
N ALA A 172 11.24 11.88 8.37
CA ALA A 172 10.16 11.05 8.88
C ALA A 172 10.35 9.61 8.37
N HIS A 173 11.09 8.81 9.13
CA HIS A 173 11.31 7.38 8.90
C HIS A 173 10.03 6.56 9.06
N ILE A 174 10.05 5.32 8.56
CA ILE A 174 9.01 4.33 8.84
C ILE A 174 8.94 4.10 10.34
N GLY A 175 7.73 4.11 10.90
CA GLY A 175 7.53 3.88 12.32
C GLY A 175 7.81 2.42 12.70
N TYR A 176 8.38 2.21 13.87
CA TYR A 176 8.44 0.88 14.49
C TYR A 176 7.05 0.52 15.07
N PRO A 177 6.52 -0.71 14.88
CA PRO A 177 5.17 -1.11 15.33
C PRO A 177 5.11 -1.38 16.85
N THR A 178 5.56 -0.41 17.64
CA THR A 178 5.69 -0.50 19.10
C THR A 178 4.37 -0.93 19.74
N GLY A 179 4.40 -2.05 20.47
CA GLY A 179 3.23 -2.56 21.19
C GLY A 179 2.36 -3.54 20.41
N GLY A 180 2.72 -3.87 19.17
CA GLY A 180 1.93 -4.76 18.30
C GLY A 180 1.52 -4.04 17.02
N ALA A 181 1.66 -4.71 15.87
CA ALA A 181 1.15 -4.19 14.60
C ALA A 181 -0.37 -4.43 14.45
N LEU A 182 -0.91 -5.53 14.99
CA LEU A 182 -2.33 -5.87 14.89
C LEU A 182 -3.20 -4.88 15.68
N ALA A 183 -3.97 -4.05 14.97
CA ALA A 183 -4.85 -3.05 15.55
C ALA A 183 -6.30 -3.54 15.69
N GLY A 184 -6.73 -4.52 14.90
CA GLY A 184 -8.06 -5.11 15.00
C GLY A 184 -8.30 -6.22 13.99
N VAL A 185 -9.35 -7.00 14.25
CA VAL A 185 -9.80 -8.10 13.42
C VAL A 185 -11.29 -7.94 13.20
N TRP A 186 -11.74 -8.10 11.95
CA TRP A 186 -13.16 -8.09 11.60
C TRP A 186 -13.47 -9.32 10.78
N TYR A 187 -14.43 -10.10 11.24
CA TYR A 187 -15.09 -11.09 10.41
C TYR A 187 -16.30 -10.41 9.75
N ASP A 188 -16.19 -10.09 8.45
CA ASP A 188 -17.33 -9.58 7.68
C ASP A 188 -18.14 -10.75 7.14
N ASP A 189 -19.14 -11.17 7.91
CA ASP A 189 -20.07 -12.23 7.58
C ASP A 189 -21.38 -11.72 6.97
N SER A 190 -21.45 -10.43 6.64
CA SER A 190 -22.68 -9.79 6.15
C SER A 190 -23.17 -10.32 4.80
N ALA A 191 -22.26 -10.87 4.00
CA ALA A 191 -22.55 -11.51 2.72
C ALA A 191 -21.46 -12.54 2.37
N VAL A 192 -21.69 -13.33 1.32
CA VAL A 192 -20.62 -14.11 0.70
C VAL A 192 -19.62 -13.17 0.00
N ALA A 193 -18.33 -13.41 0.18
CA ALA A 193 -17.30 -12.76 -0.63
C ALA A 193 -17.41 -13.27 -2.08
N PRO A 194 -17.17 -12.42 -3.10
CA PRO A 194 -17.18 -12.86 -4.49
C PRO A 194 -16.19 -14.00 -4.72
N SER A 195 -16.59 -15.00 -5.51
CA SER A 195 -15.73 -16.15 -5.83
C SER A 195 -14.48 -15.75 -6.63
N ALA A 196 -14.52 -14.62 -7.33
CA ALA A 196 -13.39 -14.01 -8.02
C ALA A 196 -13.49 -12.49 -7.88
N ALA A 197 -13.22 -11.99 -6.67
CA ALA A 197 -13.30 -10.55 -6.38
C ALA A 197 -12.31 -9.76 -7.23
N THR A 198 -12.75 -8.64 -7.81
CA THR A 198 -11.82 -7.72 -8.49
C THR A 198 -11.05 -6.87 -7.47
N GLY A 199 -9.95 -6.27 -7.90
CA GLY A 199 -9.19 -5.27 -7.16
C GLY A 199 -10.06 -4.10 -6.69
N ASN A 200 -10.97 -3.60 -7.54
CA ASN A 200 -11.95 -2.59 -7.12
C ASN A 200 -12.86 -3.10 -5.98
N GLN A 201 -13.33 -4.35 -6.02
CA GLN A 201 -14.16 -4.91 -4.95
C GLN A 201 -13.39 -5.11 -3.64
N LEU A 202 -12.12 -5.52 -3.72
CA LEU A 202 -11.22 -5.59 -2.57
C LEU A 202 -10.99 -4.21 -1.95
N ALA A 203 -10.77 -3.19 -2.79
CA ALA A 203 -10.64 -1.80 -2.36
C ALA A 203 -11.93 -1.26 -1.71
N GLN A 204 -13.10 -1.61 -2.25
CA GLN A 204 -14.39 -1.27 -1.63
C GLN A 204 -14.53 -1.91 -0.25
N GLU A 205 -14.09 -3.16 -0.10
CA GLU A 205 -14.11 -3.85 1.19
C GLU A 205 -13.15 -3.20 2.20
N ALA A 206 -11.97 -2.77 1.77
CA ALA A 206 -11.05 -2.00 2.60
C ALA A 206 -11.66 -0.68 3.10
N VAL A 207 -12.45 0.02 2.25
CA VAL A 207 -13.19 1.22 2.67
C VAL A 207 -14.24 0.90 3.74
N LYS A 208 -14.99 -0.21 3.60
CA LYS A 208 -15.95 -0.64 4.63
C LYS A 208 -15.26 -0.99 5.94
N ALA A 209 -14.14 -1.71 5.86
CA ALA A 209 -13.34 -2.05 7.03
C ALA A 209 -12.84 -0.79 7.76
N ALA A 210 -12.35 0.20 7.02
CA ALA A 210 -11.95 1.47 7.60
C ALA A 210 -13.11 2.15 8.35
N GLN A 211 -14.31 2.14 7.79
CA GLN A 211 -15.50 2.67 8.45
C GLN A 211 -15.91 1.83 9.67
N HIS A 212 -15.84 0.50 9.59
CA HIS A 212 -16.13 -0.44 10.68
C HIS A 212 -15.26 -0.15 11.91
N PHE A 213 -13.95 -0.02 11.71
CA PHE A 213 -13.00 0.29 12.79
C PHE A 213 -13.01 1.77 13.22
N GLY A 214 -13.88 2.60 12.63
CA GLY A 214 -14.01 4.01 12.99
C GLY A 214 -12.93 4.94 12.40
N ASN A 215 -12.10 4.44 11.48
CA ASN A 215 -11.07 5.21 10.77
C ASN A 215 -11.70 6.04 9.64
N LYS A 216 -12.48 7.06 10.03
CA LYS A 216 -13.35 7.82 9.13
C LYS A 216 -12.68 8.98 8.38
N THR A 217 -11.35 9.11 8.46
CA THR A 217 -10.61 10.22 7.83
C THR A 217 -9.28 9.74 7.24
N ALA A 218 -8.76 10.46 6.24
CA ALA A 218 -7.45 10.15 5.66
C ALA A 218 -6.33 10.13 6.73
N ALA A 219 -6.41 11.04 7.71
CA ALA A 219 -5.47 11.10 8.82
C ALA A 219 -5.53 9.84 9.71
N ALA A 220 -6.72 9.29 9.96
CA ALA A 220 -6.88 8.04 10.71
C ALA A 220 -6.33 6.83 9.94
N ASN A 221 -6.41 6.85 8.61
CA ASN A 221 -5.90 5.79 7.73
C ASN A 221 -4.41 5.94 7.38
N ARG A 222 -3.76 7.04 7.79
CA ARG A 222 -2.40 7.37 7.35
C ARG A 222 -1.36 6.29 7.65
N ASN A 223 -1.47 5.60 8.78
CA ASN A 223 -0.51 4.57 9.19
C ASN A 223 -1.16 3.18 9.26
N VAL A 224 -2.13 2.93 8.38
CA VAL A 224 -2.98 1.75 8.43
C VAL A 224 -2.86 0.95 7.13
N GLN A 225 -2.78 -0.37 7.27
CA GLN A 225 -2.98 -1.35 6.22
C GLN A 225 -4.22 -2.20 6.54
N TYR A 226 -5.09 -2.42 5.56
CA TYR A 226 -6.24 -3.32 5.67
C TYR A 226 -5.97 -4.60 4.87
N VAL A 227 -5.75 -5.71 5.57
CA VAL A 227 -5.47 -7.01 4.94
C VAL A 227 -6.79 -7.72 4.69
N ILE A 228 -7.25 -7.72 3.44
CA ILE A 228 -8.49 -8.35 3.01
C ILE A 228 -8.23 -9.82 2.72
N THR A 229 -8.67 -10.68 3.64
CA THR A 229 -8.40 -12.11 3.63
C THR A 229 -9.59 -12.89 3.07
N SER A 230 -9.40 -13.51 1.91
CA SER A 230 -10.46 -14.24 1.19
C SER A 230 -10.56 -15.71 1.66
N PRO A 231 -11.76 -16.32 1.68
CA PRO A 231 -11.95 -17.68 2.15
C PRO A 231 -11.46 -18.72 1.14
N THR A 232 -11.24 -19.96 1.61
CA THR A 232 -10.86 -21.09 0.74
C THR A 232 -11.84 -21.28 -0.43
N GLY A 233 -11.31 -21.70 -1.58
CA GLY A 233 -12.08 -21.95 -2.80
C GLY A 233 -12.47 -20.68 -3.56
N THR A 234 -11.95 -19.51 -3.16
CA THR A 234 -12.10 -18.26 -3.90
C THR A 234 -10.83 -17.88 -4.64
N HIS A 235 -10.98 -17.05 -5.66
CA HIS A 235 -9.94 -16.65 -6.61
C HIS A 235 -9.91 -15.12 -6.76
N PRO A 236 -9.75 -14.36 -5.66
CA PRO A 236 -9.68 -12.91 -5.74
C PRO A 236 -8.57 -12.51 -6.72
N ASP A 237 -8.92 -11.68 -7.70
CA ASP A 237 -8.05 -11.25 -8.79
C ASP A 237 -7.41 -12.42 -9.56
N GLY A 238 -8.15 -13.52 -9.69
CA GLY A 238 -7.67 -14.71 -10.40
C GLY A 238 -6.63 -15.53 -9.63
N PHE A 239 -6.42 -15.30 -8.32
CA PHE A 239 -5.57 -16.14 -7.49
C PHE A 239 -5.83 -17.64 -7.70
N ASN A 240 -4.78 -18.45 -7.77
CA ASN A 240 -4.87 -19.90 -8.01
C ASN A 240 -5.64 -20.26 -9.31
N THR A 241 -5.47 -19.44 -10.35
CA THR A 241 -5.94 -19.71 -11.71
C THR A 241 -4.80 -19.45 -12.71
N PRO A 242 -4.91 -19.89 -13.98
CA PRO A 242 -3.89 -19.61 -14.98
C PRO A 242 -3.62 -18.10 -15.21
N SER A 243 -4.58 -17.22 -14.90
CA SER A 243 -4.43 -15.77 -15.05
C SER A 243 -3.87 -15.06 -13.82
N GLY A 244 -3.85 -15.69 -12.64
CA GLY A 244 -3.29 -15.12 -11.41
C GLY A 244 -2.00 -15.82 -11.00
N GLN A 245 -0.88 -15.16 -11.22
CA GLN A 245 0.47 -15.66 -10.90
C GLN A 245 1.08 -14.89 -9.71
N PHE A 246 0.31 -14.75 -8.64
CA PHE A 246 0.71 -14.12 -7.38
C PHE A 246 0.26 -14.97 -6.17
N CYS A 247 0.81 -14.68 -5.00
CA CYS A 247 0.44 -15.21 -3.71
C CYS A 247 -0.35 -14.19 -2.92
N ALA A 248 0.09 -12.93 -2.92
CA ALA A 248 -0.65 -11.77 -2.46
C ALA A 248 -0.15 -10.54 -3.23
N TRP A 249 -0.79 -9.39 -3.00
CA TRP A 249 -0.31 -8.08 -3.44
C TRP A 249 -0.97 -7.00 -2.58
N HIS A 250 -0.32 -5.85 -2.45
CA HIS A 250 -0.87 -4.66 -1.83
C HIS A 250 -1.10 -3.55 -2.85
N ASP A 251 -2.04 -2.65 -2.54
CA ASP A 251 -2.42 -1.52 -3.39
C ASP A 251 -3.17 -0.50 -2.53
N PHE A 252 -3.77 0.51 -3.17
CA PHE A 252 -4.57 1.52 -2.50
C PHE A 252 -5.84 1.88 -3.27
N THR A 253 -6.84 2.39 -2.55
CA THR A 253 -8.16 2.68 -3.13
C THR A 253 -8.15 3.75 -4.22
N GLY A 254 -7.09 4.55 -4.32
CA GLY A 254 -6.96 5.62 -5.31
C GLY A 254 -6.35 5.15 -6.63
N ASP A 255 -5.92 3.90 -6.75
CA ASP A 255 -5.36 3.41 -8.00
C ASP A 255 -6.46 3.30 -9.08
N SER A 256 -6.29 4.08 -10.14
CA SER A 256 -7.19 4.08 -11.29
C SER A 256 -7.09 2.82 -12.16
N SER A 257 -6.03 2.02 -11.99
CA SER A 257 -5.77 0.82 -12.79
C SER A 257 -6.42 -0.45 -12.26
N LEU A 258 -7.00 -0.42 -11.04
CA LEU A 258 -7.75 -1.53 -10.44
C LEU A 258 -8.81 -2.09 -11.40
N ASP A 259 -8.78 -3.40 -11.59
CA ASP A 259 -9.78 -4.11 -12.37
C ASP A 259 -11.18 -4.05 -11.71
N GLY A 260 -12.21 -4.17 -12.55
CA GLY A 260 -13.61 -4.14 -12.10
C GLY A 260 -14.13 -2.76 -11.67
N GLY A 261 -13.43 -1.67 -11.99
CA GLY A 261 -13.98 -0.32 -11.81
C GLY A 261 -12.98 0.82 -11.62
N GLY A 262 -11.68 0.56 -11.61
CA GLY A 262 -10.64 1.56 -11.34
C GLY A 262 -10.66 2.02 -9.88
N ALA A 263 -10.31 3.29 -9.66
CA ALA A 263 -10.23 3.86 -8.32
C ALA A 263 -11.58 3.86 -7.61
N VAL A 264 -11.58 3.59 -6.30
CA VAL A 264 -12.75 3.66 -5.44
C VAL A 264 -12.88 5.06 -4.84
N ASN A 265 -14.06 5.67 -4.99
CA ASN A 265 -14.37 6.91 -4.28
C ASN A 265 -14.52 6.65 -2.78
N SER A 266 -13.45 6.88 -2.02
CA SER A 266 -13.40 6.63 -0.59
C SER A 266 -13.77 7.89 0.22
N PRO A 267 -14.86 7.88 1.01
CA PRO A 267 -15.21 8.99 1.89
C PRO A 267 -14.26 9.13 3.09
N VAL A 268 -13.36 8.16 3.30
CA VAL A 268 -12.38 8.14 4.40
C VAL A 268 -10.96 8.46 3.93
N GLY A 269 -10.82 8.99 2.70
CA GLY A 269 -9.54 9.22 2.05
C GLY A 269 -8.92 7.96 1.45
N PRO A 270 -7.74 8.06 0.83
CA PRO A 270 -7.02 6.90 0.31
C PRO A 270 -6.74 5.88 1.42
N VAL A 271 -6.96 4.61 1.13
CA VAL A 271 -6.75 3.50 2.05
C VAL A 271 -5.80 2.49 1.38
N ALA A 272 -4.73 2.13 2.07
CA ALA A 272 -3.84 1.04 1.66
C ALA A 272 -4.44 -0.30 2.08
N PHE A 273 -4.43 -1.27 1.18
CA PHE A 273 -4.99 -2.59 1.42
C PHE A 273 -4.14 -3.68 0.80
N THR A 274 -4.32 -4.90 1.29
CA THR A 274 -3.68 -6.11 0.76
C THR A 274 -4.75 -7.09 0.33
N ASN A 275 -4.62 -7.63 -0.87
CA ASN A 275 -5.31 -8.86 -1.26
C ASN A 275 -4.55 -10.05 -0.67
N MET A 276 -5.12 -10.70 0.34
CA MET A 276 -4.56 -11.90 0.97
C MET A 276 -5.48 -13.11 0.72
N PRO A 277 -5.27 -13.86 -0.37
CA PRO A 277 -6.03 -15.08 -0.63
C PRO A 277 -5.78 -16.18 0.42
N TYR A 278 -6.62 -17.21 0.42
CA TYR A 278 -6.42 -18.38 1.27
C TYR A 278 -5.22 -19.22 0.76
N LEU A 279 -4.02 -18.88 1.21
CA LEU A 279 -2.77 -19.36 0.60
C LEU A 279 -2.63 -20.88 0.54
N THR A 280 -3.27 -21.64 1.42
CA THR A 280 -3.19 -23.10 1.40
C THR A 280 -3.90 -23.72 0.20
N ASP A 281 -4.76 -22.98 -0.50
CA ASP A 281 -5.35 -23.43 -1.77
C ASP A 281 -4.27 -23.59 -2.88
N MET A 282 -3.12 -22.95 -2.73
CA MET A 282 -1.95 -23.11 -3.60
C MET A 282 -1.08 -24.33 -3.25
N GLY A 283 -1.49 -25.15 -2.28
CA GLY A 283 -0.77 -26.34 -1.86
C GLY A 283 0.64 -26.04 -1.36
N HIS A 284 1.65 -26.52 -2.07
CA HIS A 284 3.07 -26.31 -1.72
C HIS A 284 3.67 -25.01 -2.28
N SER A 285 2.93 -24.27 -3.12
CA SER A 285 3.36 -22.97 -3.60
C SER A 285 3.16 -21.88 -2.54
N CYS A 286 3.62 -20.67 -2.82
CA CYS A 286 3.50 -19.53 -1.90
C CYS A 286 4.14 -19.73 -0.53
N GLY A 287 5.25 -20.48 -0.48
CA GLY A 287 6.12 -20.56 0.68
C GLY A 287 5.77 -21.63 1.70
N ALA A 288 4.79 -22.50 1.42
CA ALA A 288 4.56 -23.68 2.24
C ALA A 288 5.83 -24.55 2.29
N ASN A 289 6.27 -24.87 3.51
CA ASN A 289 7.51 -25.58 3.84
C ASN A 289 8.82 -24.87 3.45
N ALA A 290 8.79 -23.55 3.24
CA ALA A 290 9.99 -22.81 2.87
C ALA A 290 11.03 -22.75 4.01
N VAL A 291 10.60 -22.80 5.28
CA VAL A 291 11.48 -22.69 6.45
C VAL A 291 11.36 -23.94 7.33
N ASN A 292 10.15 -24.42 7.54
CA ASN A 292 9.84 -25.55 8.40
C ASN A 292 9.40 -26.75 7.56
N ALA A 293 9.85 -27.96 7.90
CA ALA A 293 9.49 -29.15 7.14
C ALA A 293 8.18 -29.80 7.62
N GLY A 294 7.48 -30.48 6.71
CA GLY A 294 6.33 -31.32 7.02
C GLY A 294 5.10 -30.52 7.48
N SER A 295 4.27 -31.10 8.35
CA SER A 295 3.02 -30.45 8.79
C SER A 295 3.25 -29.10 9.49
N ALA A 296 4.42 -28.89 10.10
CA ALA A 296 4.78 -27.61 10.72
C ALA A 296 5.00 -26.48 9.70
N GLY A 297 5.32 -26.84 8.45
CA GLY A 297 5.62 -25.93 7.35
C GLY A 297 4.45 -25.55 6.47
N LEU A 298 3.31 -26.23 6.58
CA LEU A 298 2.17 -26.01 5.68
C LEU A 298 1.64 -24.56 5.70
N LEU A 299 1.83 -23.87 6.82
CA LEU A 299 1.43 -22.47 7.00
C LEU A 299 2.60 -21.49 6.97
N ASP A 300 3.78 -21.89 6.50
CA ASP A 300 4.92 -20.98 6.39
C ASP A 300 4.60 -19.79 5.51
N GLY A 301 3.93 -20.05 4.39
CA GLY A 301 3.49 -19.03 3.43
C GLY A 301 2.63 -17.93 4.04
N VAL A 302 1.78 -18.25 5.02
CA VAL A 302 0.87 -17.28 5.66
C VAL A 302 1.62 -16.08 6.23
N THR A 303 2.75 -16.34 6.90
CA THR A 303 3.53 -15.27 7.52
C THR A 303 4.63 -14.78 6.60
N ILE A 304 5.21 -15.61 5.72
CA ILE A 304 6.19 -15.14 4.72
C ILE A 304 5.53 -14.11 3.80
N VAL A 305 4.43 -14.49 3.15
CA VAL A 305 3.69 -13.63 2.21
C VAL A 305 3.02 -12.47 2.94
N GLY A 306 2.37 -12.71 4.08
CA GLY A 306 1.76 -11.61 4.86
C GLY A 306 2.79 -10.57 5.33
N SER A 307 3.99 -11.00 5.70
CA SER A 307 5.09 -10.10 6.08
C SER A 307 5.72 -9.36 4.90
N HIS A 308 5.74 -10.00 3.73
CA HIS A 308 6.20 -9.42 2.47
C HIS A 308 5.32 -8.20 2.10
N GLU A 309 4.00 -8.41 2.00
CA GLU A 309 3.07 -7.32 1.67
C GLU A 309 3.03 -6.23 2.74
N TYR A 310 3.22 -6.60 4.02
CA TYR A 310 3.40 -5.62 5.09
C TYR A 310 4.65 -4.76 4.88
N ALA A 311 5.79 -5.38 4.57
CA ALA A 311 7.04 -4.66 4.34
C ALA A 311 6.90 -3.68 3.18
N GLU A 312 6.26 -4.12 2.10
CA GLU A 312 6.02 -3.28 0.92
C GLU A 312 5.08 -2.13 1.22
N THR A 313 3.92 -2.39 1.82
CA THR A 313 2.98 -1.33 2.20
C THR A 313 3.61 -0.28 3.14
N VAL A 314 4.50 -0.67 4.06
CA VAL A 314 5.15 0.33 4.91
C VAL A 314 6.20 1.15 4.16
N THR A 315 6.84 0.60 3.13
CA THR A 315 7.87 1.26 2.30
C THR A 315 7.35 2.02 1.10
N ASP A 316 6.22 1.61 0.54
CA ASP A 316 5.49 2.26 -0.55
C ASP A 316 3.99 2.09 -0.29
N GLN A 317 3.40 3.04 0.43
CA GLN A 317 2.04 2.82 0.92
C GLN A 317 0.98 2.90 -0.18
N PHE A 318 1.21 3.72 -1.20
CA PHE A 318 0.28 3.99 -2.30
C PHE A 318 1.03 3.83 -3.63
N PRO A 319 1.37 2.59 -4.01
CA PRO A 319 2.09 2.33 -5.25
C PRO A 319 1.20 2.74 -6.43
N TYR A 320 1.77 3.41 -7.44
CA TYR A 320 1.01 3.82 -8.62
C TYR A 320 1.82 3.72 -9.92
N SER A 321 1.20 3.14 -10.94
CA SER A 321 1.69 3.14 -12.31
C SER A 321 0.82 4.02 -13.20
N ALA A 322 1.44 5.01 -13.85
CA ALA A 322 0.78 5.84 -14.85
C ALA A 322 0.48 5.09 -16.16
N ASP A 323 1.12 3.93 -16.37
CA ASP A 323 0.86 3.04 -17.50
C ASP A 323 0.36 1.68 -16.97
N PRO A 324 -0.94 1.37 -17.11
CA PRO A 324 -1.53 0.11 -16.62
C PRO A 324 -0.99 -1.14 -17.34
N SER A 325 -0.26 -0.96 -18.45
CA SER A 325 0.43 -2.04 -19.17
C SER A 325 1.91 -2.17 -18.81
N SER A 326 2.46 -1.23 -18.04
CA SER A 326 3.85 -1.23 -17.62
C SER A 326 4.01 -1.92 -16.26
N PRO A 327 4.97 -2.86 -16.11
CA PRO A 327 5.35 -3.45 -14.83
C PRO A 327 6.31 -2.54 -14.04
N VAL A 328 6.25 -1.23 -14.27
CA VAL A 328 7.16 -0.27 -13.63
C VAL A 328 6.30 0.76 -12.92
N LEU A 329 6.33 0.71 -11.60
CA LEU A 329 5.74 1.74 -10.74
C LEU A 329 6.37 3.09 -11.06
N THR A 330 5.53 4.09 -11.31
CA THR A 330 5.96 5.43 -11.73
C THR A 330 5.95 6.43 -10.58
N SER A 331 5.17 6.17 -9.53
CA SER A 331 5.16 6.93 -8.29
C SER A 331 4.85 6.02 -7.11
N GLY A 332 5.38 6.40 -5.95
CA GLY A 332 5.34 5.58 -4.75
C GLY A 332 6.38 6.06 -3.72
N GLY A 333 6.49 5.34 -2.62
CA GLY A 333 7.50 5.49 -1.60
C GLY A 333 8.87 5.04 -2.10
N TRP A 334 9.36 3.91 -1.59
CA TRP A 334 10.64 3.33 -1.97
C TRP A 334 10.44 2.14 -2.87
N ILE A 335 10.97 2.22 -4.09
CA ILE A 335 10.88 1.18 -5.12
C ILE A 335 12.16 1.19 -5.98
N THR A 336 12.36 0.20 -6.84
CA THR A 336 13.50 0.14 -7.77
C THR A 336 13.02 0.40 -9.20
N ASP A 337 13.62 1.37 -9.88
CA ASP A 337 13.40 1.61 -11.31
C ASP A 337 13.79 0.38 -12.16
N ASN A 338 12.85 -0.10 -13.00
CA ASN A 338 13.08 -1.10 -14.04
C ASN A 338 13.64 -2.44 -13.53
N ASP A 339 13.11 -2.99 -12.45
CA ASP A 339 13.35 -4.38 -12.07
C ASP A 339 12.20 -5.27 -12.57
N SER A 340 12.47 -6.09 -13.59
CA SER A 340 11.50 -7.05 -14.14
C SER A 340 11.15 -8.19 -13.18
N SER A 341 11.74 -8.21 -11.99
CA SER A 341 11.54 -9.23 -10.95
C SER A 341 10.81 -8.75 -9.70
N GLY A 342 10.25 -7.53 -9.75
CA GLY A 342 9.54 -6.88 -8.63
C GLY A 342 10.36 -5.73 -8.04
N GLY A 343 9.72 -4.58 -7.85
CA GLY A 343 10.38 -3.29 -7.57
C GLY A 343 10.43 -2.94 -6.10
N GLU A 344 9.75 -3.68 -5.24
CA GLU A 344 9.41 -3.28 -3.88
C GLU A 344 10.26 -4.00 -2.83
N ASN A 345 10.08 -3.65 -1.56
CA ASN A 345 10.97 -4.08 -0.48
C ASN A 345 10.97 -5.60 -0.24
N GLY A 346 9.79 -6.23 -0.36
CA GLY A 346 9.61 -7.67 -0.22
C GLY A 346 10.11 -8.40 -1.46
N ASP A 347 9.72 -7.94 -2.64
CA ASP A 347 10.07 -8.48 -3.96
C ASP A 347 11.56 -8.73 -4.14
N LYS A 348 12.40 -7.75 -3.79
CA LYS A 348 13.87 -7.85 -3.94
C LYS A 348 14.47 -9.01 -3.17
N CYS A 349 13.81 -9.44 -2.09
CA CYS A 349 14.25 -10.53 -1.22
C CYS A 349 13.33 -11.74 -1.24
N ALA A 350 12.40 -11.79 -2.19
CA ALA A 350 11.48 -12.90 -2.35
C ALA A 350 12.22 -14.17 -2.78
N TRP A 351 11.93 -15.27 -2.07
CA TRP A 351 12.36 -16.63 -2.38
C TRP A 351 13.88 -16.85 -2.46
N VAL A 352 14.65 -16.08 -1.69
CA VAL A 352 16.09 -16.32 -1.55
C VAL A 352 16.31 -17.68 -0.87
N ARG A 353 17.00 -18.60 -1.55
CA ARG A 353 17.22 -19.98 -1.09
C ARG A 353 18.57 -20.23 -0.42
N THR A 354 19.57 -19.38 -0.68
CA THR A 354 20.91 -19.50 -0.08
C THR A 354 21.49 -18.15 0.32
N GLY A 355 22.42 -18.17 1.26
CA GLY A 355 23.11 -16.98 1.75
C GLY A 355 22.38 -16.22 2.87
N PRO A 356 22.77 -14.98 3.16
CA PRO A 356 22.26 -14.21 4.29
C PRO A 356 20.80 -13.75 4.14
N GLY A 357 20.23 -13.79 2.93
CA GLY A 357 18.84 -13.39 2.65
C GLY A 357 17.80 -14.50 2.79
N VAL A 358 18.17 -15.69 3.28
CA VAL A 358 17.24 -16.82 3.34
C VAL A 358 16.13 -16.58 4.38
N ALA A 359 14.91 -17.01 4.05
CA ALA A 359 13.80 -16.99 4.99
C ALA A 359 14.12 -17.75 6.28
N PHE A 360 13.61 -17.26 7.40
CA PHE A 360 13.94 -17.76 8.73
C PHE A 360 12.76 -17.64 9.68
N ASN A 361 12.83 -18.36 10.79
CA ASN A 361 11.85 -18.24 11.87
C ASN A 361 12.16 -17.01 12.75
N LEU A 362 11.33 -15.98 12.65
CA LEU A 362 11.34 -14.82 13.53
C LEU A 362 10.70 -15.16 14.87
N ALA A 363 11.46 -14.98 15.95
CA ALA A 363 10.97 -15.17 17.31
C ALA A 363 10.23 -13.91 17.81
N LEU A 364 8.95 -14.05 18.12
CA LEU A 364 8.08 -13.01 18.66
C LEU A 364 7.53 -13.40 20.04
N ALA A 365 6.90 -12.45 20.74
CA ALA A 365 6.25 -12.74 22.01
C ALA A 365 5.10 -13.75 21.89
N THR A 366 4.48 -13.82 20.72
CA THR A 366 3.31 -14.65 20.40
C THR A 366 3.66 -15.98 19.76
N GLY A 367 4.94 -16.26 19.49
CA GLY A 367 5.38 -17.50 18.84
C GLY A 367 6.59 -17.31 17.94
N SER A 368 6.86 -18.34 17.14
CA SER A 368 7.92 -18.36 16.13
C SER A 368 7.27 -18.43 14.76
N PHE A 369 7.59 -17.49 13.89
CA PHE A 369 6.92 -17.32 12.60
C PHE A 369 7.93 -17.21 11.45
N PRO A 370 7.78 -18.00 10.38
CA PRO A 370 8.64 -17.88 9.22
C PRO A 370 8.36 -16.58 8.48
N VAL A 371 9.43 -15.84 8.20
CA VAL A 371 9.43 -14.61 7.41
C VAL A 371 10.55 -14.69 6.39
N GLN A 372 10.41 -13.98 5.28
CA GLN A 372 11.56 -13.70 4.42
C GLN A 372 12.34 -12.50 4.96
N THR A 373 13.61 -12.38 4.58
CA THR A 373 14.33 -11.12 4.72
C THR A 373 13.73 -10.04 3.83
N THR A 374 14.04 -8.80 4.15
CA THR A 374 13.59 -7.61 3.43
C THR A 374 14.79 -6.83 2.92
N TRP A 375 14.59 -6.02 1.88
CA TRP A 375 15.70 -5.25 1.32
C TRP A 375 16.12 -4.10 2.22
N ALA A 376 17.43 -3.92 2.38
CA ALA A 376 18.08 -2.82 3.07
C ALA A 376 19.03 -2.14 2.09
N ASN A 377 18.95 -0.82 1.96
CA ASN A 377 19.87 -0.05 1.11
C ASN A 377 21.23 0.13 1.77
N ASP A 378 21.27 0.28 3.09
CA ASP A 378 22.49 0.49 3.87
C ASP A 378 23.27 -0.80 4.19
N ALA A 379 22.67 -1.97 3.92
CA ALA A 379 23.34 -3.26 3.96
C ALA A 379 24.64 -3.25 3.13
N ASN A 380 25.59 -4.09 3.53
CA ASN A 380 26.87 -4.27 2.83
C ASN A 380 27.61 -2.93 2.59
N HIS A 381 27.65 -2.06 3.61
CA HIS A 381 28.25 -0.72 3.52
C HIS A 381 27.62 0.18 2.45
N GLY A 382 26.29 0.12 2.30
CA GLY A 382 25.55 0.91 1.32
C GLY A 382 25.49 0.32 -0.09
N ALA A 383 25.97 -0.91 -0.29
CA ALA A 383 25.80 -1.65 -1.55
C ALA A 383 24.41 -2.28 -1.68
N GLY A 384 23.63 -2.29 -0.59
CA GLY A 384 22.33 -2.91 -0.51
C GLY A 384 22.39 -4.43 -0.31
N GLY A 385 21.28 -5.00 0.15
CA GLY A 385 21.19 -6.44 0.41
C GLY A 385 19.94 -6.84 1.17
N CYS A 386 19.69 -8.13 1.19
CA CYS A 386 18.61 -8.73 1.97
C CYS A 386 19.05 -8.98 3.41
N GLU A 387 18.33 -8.41 4.37
CA GLU A 387 18.62 -8.54 5.80
C GLU A 387 17.40 -9.04 6.57
N GLY A 388 17.64 -9.90 7.56
CA GLY A 388 16.60 -10.34 8.51
C GLY A 388 16.58 -9.53 9.81
N SER A 389 17.51 -8.60 9.98
CA SER A 389 17.68 -7.83 11.21
C SER A 389 18.48 -6.57 10.94
N HIS A 390 17.95 -5.43 11.37
CA HIS A 390 18.59 -4.13 11.28
C HIS A 390 18.29 -3.29 12.54
N PRO A 391 19.22 -2.44 13.03
CA PRO A 391 18.95 -1.53 14.13
C PRO A 391 17.69 -0.69 13.91
N ILE A 392 16.83 -0.60 14.92
CA ILE A 392 15.61 0.22 14.82
C ILE A 392 16.01 1.70 14.71
N VAL A 393 15.75 2.29 13.54
CA VAL A 393 15.88 3.73 13.34
C VAL A 393 14.67 4.39 13.97
N LYS A 394 14.91 5.22 14.98
CA LYS A 394 13.84 5.91 15.71
C LYS A 394 13.55 7.23 15.02
N ASN A 395 12.28 7.43 14.68
CA ASN A 395 11.79 8.78 14.43
C ASN A 395 12.07 9.66 15.64
N SER A 396 12.59 10.86 15.39
CA SER A 396 12.48 11.94 16.37
C SER A 396 10.99 12.14 16.68
N ALA A 397 10.66 12.41 17.95
CA ALA A 397 9.26 12.59 18.34
C ALA A 397 8.58 13.61 17.39
N PRO A 398 7.32 13.38 16.96
CA PRO A 398 6.62 14.30 16.09
C PRO A 398 6.66 15.71 16.67
N HIS A 399 6.92 16.70 15.82
CA HIS A 399 6.92 18.09 16.25
C HIS A 399 5.53 18.46 16.77
N LYS A 400 5.49 19.10 17.93
CA LYS A 400 4.28 19.58 18.58
C LYS A 400 4.28 21.09 18.58
N VAL A 401 3.52 21.66 17.65
CA VAL A 401 3.27 23.10 17.59
C VAL A 401 2.18 23.50 18.57
N THR A 402 2.39 24.59 19.29
CA THR A 402 1.40 25.22 20.18
C THR A 402 1.39 26.72 19.96
N ILE A 403 0.23 27.36 20.19
CA ILE A 403 0.11 28.82 20.27
C ILE A 403 -0.27 29.15 21.70
N ALA A 404 0.47 30.06 22.34
CA ALA A 404 0.10 30.59 23.64
C ALA A 404 -1.27 31.27 23.55
N HIS A 405 -2.08 31.16 24.61
CA HIS A 405 -3.42 31.75 24.65
C HIS A 405 -3.42 33.21 24.19
N ILE A 406 -4.27 33.52 23.19
CA ILE A 406 -4.45 34.87 22.66
C ILE A 406 -5.71 35.45 23.32
N ALA A 407 -5.54 36.48 24.14
CA ALA A 407 -6.67 37.22 24.68
C ALA A 407 -7.42 37.97 23.57
N ASN A 408 -8.74 38.14 23.75
CA ASN A 408 -9.54 39.00 22.87
C ASN A 408 -8.95 40.41 22.77
N GLN A 409 -8.98 40.98 21.58
CA GLN A 409 -8.34 42.26 21.28
C GLN A 409 -9.37 43.36 21.08
N THR A 410 -8.99 44.58 21.45
CA THR A 410 -9.78 45.79 21.17
C THR A 410 -8.93 46.80 20.42
N GLY A 411 -9.49 47.42 19.37
CA GLY A 411 -8.86 48.49 18.61
C GLY A 411 -9.81 49.66 18.39
N VAL A 412 -9.26 50.77 17.93
CA VAL A 412 -10.01 51.95 17.48
C VAL A 412 -9.67 52.16 16.01
N VAL A 413 -10.66 52.53 15.20
CA VAL A 413 -10.44 52.88 13.79
C VAL A 413 -9.24 53.83 13.67
N GLY A 414 -8.42 53.68 12.64
CA GLY A 414 -7.29 54.58 12.36
C GLY A 414 -6.11 54.53 13.34
N ARG A 415 -6.23 53.91 14.52
CA ARG A 415 -5.13 53.78 15.49
C ARG A 415 -4.26 52.56 15.20
N GLY A 416 -2.95 52.73 15.31
CA GLY A 416 -1.99 51.66 15.05
C GLY A 416 -2.05 50.55 16.10
N VAL A 417 -1.91 49.31 15.69
CA VAL A 417 -1.86 48.15 16.59
C VAL A 417 -0.60 47.31 16.33
N ARG A 418 -0.12 46.65 17.38
CA ARG A 418 0.97 45.66 17.33
C ARG A 418 0.68 44.56 18.34
N VAL A 419 0.32 43.37 17.87
CA VAL A 419 0.00 42.20 18.71
C VAL A 419 0.86 41.02 18.26
N ALA A 420 1.54 40.36 19.18
CA ALA A 420 2.38 39.20 18.86
C ALA A 420 1.63 37.90 19.15
N VAL A 421 1.52 37.03 18.13
CA VAL A 421 1.16 35.63 18.32
C VAL A 421 2.42 34.87 18.68
N LYS A 422 2.41 34.20 19.84
CA LYS A 422 3.56 33.41 20.31
C LYS A 422 3.31 31.93 20.05
N GLY A 423 3.83 31.43 18.94
CA GLY A 423 3.93 29.99 18.67
C GLY A 423 5.18 29.37 19.31
N HIS A 424 5.11 28.09 19.61
CA HIS A 424 6.22 27.28 20.10
C HIS A 424 6.19 25.90 19.43
N ASP A 425 7.35 25.43 19.00
CA ASP A 425 7.56 24.05 18.56
C ASP A 425 8.34 23.26 19.62
N SER A 426 7.97 22.00 19.88
CA SER A 426 8.75 21.08 20.72
C SER A 426 10.22 20.95 20.33
N VAL A 427 10.58 21.27 19.08
CA VAL A 427 11.97 21.30 18.59
C VAL A 427 12.45 22.74 18.49
N ALA A 428 13.39 23.11 19.36
CA ALA A 428 13.82 24.50 19.53
C ALA A 428 14.46 25.15 18.28
N ALA A 429 14.94 24.35 17.32
CA ALA A 429 15.53 24.83 16.08
C ALA A 429 14.52 25.08 14.95
N SER A 430 13.25 24.69 15.13
CA SER A 430 12.22 24.76 14.08
C SER A 430 11.65 26.15 13.85
N HIS A 431 11.20 26.39 12.63
CA HIS A 431 10.70 27.68 12.18
C HIS A 431 9.19 27.64 11.92
N LEU A 432 8.44 28.52 12.61
CA LEU A 432 7.00 28.62 12.43
C LEU A 432 6.63 29.63 11.33
N THR A 433 5.74 29.19 10.44
CA THR A 433 5.02 30.03 9.49
C THR A 433 3.61 30.29 10.00
N TYR A 434 3.19 31.56 10.00
CA TYR A 434 1.89 32.00 10.48
C TYR A 434 0.97 32.38 9.34
N THR A 435 -0.27 31.89 9.38
CA THR A 435 -1.35 32.35 8.51
C THR A 435 -2.53 32.83 9.36
N ILE A 436 -3.30 33.78 8.84
CA ILE A 436 -4.41 34.38 9.57
C ILE A 436 -5.58 34.68 8.65
N VAL A 437 -6.79 34.46 9.14
CA VAL A 437 -8.04 34.82 8.46
C VAL A 437 -8.98 35.54 9.43
N GLY A 438 -9.87 36.37 8.90
CA GLY A 438 -10.87 37.09 9.68
C GLY A 438 -10.37 38.34 10.41
N LEU A 439 -9.16 38.83 10.13
CA LEU A 439 -8.68 40.11 10.68
C LEU A 439 -9.57 41.31 10.27
N PRO A 440 -9.74 42.32 11.14
CA PRO A 440 -10.26 43.62 10.73
C PRO A 440 -9.49 44.20 9.53
N THR A 441 -10.22 44.79 8.58
CA THR A 441 -9.63 45.44 7.40
C THR A 441 -8.57 46.48 7.82
N GLY A 442 -7.40 46.42 7.19
CA GLY A 442 -6.25 47.30 7.50
C GLY A 442 -5.23 46.69 8.46
N LEU A 443 -5.48 45.48 8.98
CA LEU A 443 -4.50 44.68 9.74
C LEU A 443 -3.92 43.55 8.88
N ARG A 444 -2.70 43.11 9.22
CA ARG A 444 -2.02 41.95 8.62
C ARG A 444 -1.13 41.26 9.65
N ILE A 445 -0.83 39.98 9.45
CA ILE A 445 0.22 39.25 10.19
C ILE A 445 1.50 39.15 9.36
N ASP A 446 2.64 39.27 10.00
CA ASP A 446 3.92 38.87 9.41
C ASP A 446 4.08 37.35 9.55
N ALA A 447 4.21 36.66 8.41
CA ALA A 447 4.19 35.19 8.36
C ALA A 447 5.39 34.52 9.05
N ARG A 448 6.49 35.24 9.31
CA ARG A 448 7.70 34.69 9.95
C ARG A 448 7.75 34.97 11.44
N THR A 449 7.26 36.13 11.85
CA THR A 449 7.36 36.59 13.24
C THR A 449 6.07 36.43 14.04
N GLY A 450 4.94 36.16 13.37
CA GLY A 450 3.63 36.07 14.02
C GLY A 450 3.11 37.42 14.54
N VAL A 451 3.72 38.54 14.15
CA VAL A 451 3.33 39.87 14.63
C VAL A 451 2.25 40.47 13.75
N ILE A 452 1.08 40.73 14.33
CA ILE A 452 -0.03 41.45 13.73
C ILE A 452 0.22 42.96 13.83
N THR A 453 0.16 43.66 12.71
CA THR A 453 0.32 45.13 12.63
C THR A 453 -0.67 45.77 11.68
N GLY A 454 -0.91 47.07 11.84
CA GLY A 454 -1.73 47.87 10.92
C GLY A 454 -2.60 48.89 11.63
N ARG A 455 -3.59 49.41 10.90
CA ARG A 455 -4.61 50.35 11.41
C ARG A 455 -5.96 49.85 10.95
N PRO A 456 -6.88 49.45 11.86
CA PRO A 456 -8.17 48.96 11.44
C PRO A 456 -9.01 50.10 10.85
N THR A 457 -9.77 49.84 9.80
CA THR A 457 -10.53 50.88 9.09
C THR A 457 -12.04 50.78 9.27
N ARG A 458 -12.54 49.70 9.88
CA ARG A 458 -13.97 49.43 10.03
C ARG A 458 -14.32 48.99 11.45
N VAL A 459 -15.35 49.63 12.02
CA VAL A 459 -15.96 49.25 13.30
C VAL A 459 -16.63 47.89 13.16
N GLY A 460 -16.53 47.06 14.20
CA GLY A 460 -17.18 45.75 14.24
C GLY A 460 -16.48 44.78 15.16
N THR A 461 -17.09 43.61 15.33
CA THR A 461 -16.47 42.46 16.00
C THR A 461 -16.13 41.41 14.95
N PHE A 462 -14.87 40.95 14.97
CA PHE A 462 -14.32 40.04 14.00
C PHE A 462 -13.88 38.75 14.70
N HIS A 463 -14.22 37.59 14.12
CA HIS A 463 -13.72 36.30 14.57
C HIS A 463 -12.45 35.96 13.80
N VAL A 464 -11.32 35.95 14.50
CA VAL A 464 -10.00 35.78 13.91
C VAL A 464 -9.52 34.36 14.16
N THR A 465 -9.07 33.67 13.12
CA THR A 465 -8.44 32.36 13.21
C THR A 465 -6.98 32.49 12.81
N VAL A 466 -6.07 32.07 13.70
CA VAL A 466 -4.64 32.02 13.45
C VAL A 466 -4.20 30.58 13.35
N GLU A 467 -3.34 30.28 12.38
CA GLU A 467 -2.59 29.03 12.27
C GLU A 467 -1.10 29.31 12.43
N ALA A 468 -0.42 28.46 13.19
CA ALA A 468 1.03 28.35 13.18
C ALA A 468 1.38 26.94 12.70
N LYS A 469 2.31 26.85 11.75
CA LYS A 469 2.74 25.60 11.11
C LYS A 469 4.26 25.57 11.01
N ASP A 470 4.89 24.45 11.31
CA ASP A 470 6.34 24.28 11.16
C ASP A 470 6.71 23.75 9.76
N GLU A 471 8.01 23.55 9.52
CA GLU A 471 8.54 22.96 8.30
C GLU A 471 8.20 21.47 8.10
N THR A 472 7.86 20.74 9.18
CA THR A 472 7.50 19.32 9.11
C THR A 472 6.03 19.09 8.76
N GLY A 473 5.22 20.13 8.87
CA GLY A 473 3.79 20.10 8.60
C GLY A 473 2.92 20.04 9.86
N ALA A 474 3.51 19.92 11.04
CA ALA A 474 2.82 20.06 12.30
C ALA A 474 2.23 21.47 12.42
N TYR A 475 0.97 21.57 12.85
CA TYR A 475 0.28 22.85 12.94
C TYR A 475 -0.71 22.89 14.09
N VAL A 476 -1.09 24.11 14.47
CA VAL A 476 -2.17 24.37 15.42
C VAL A 476 -2.98 25.57 14.97
N ARG A 477 -4.29 25.53 15.20
CA ARG A 477 -5.19 26.66 15.00
C ARG A 477 -5.76 27.14 16.32
N THR A 478 -5.87 28.44 16.48
CA THR A 478 -6.58 29.07 17.60
C THR A 478 -7.46 30.20 17.10
N THR A 479 -8.49 30.54 17.87
CA THR A 479 -9.41 31.63 17.55
C THR A 479 -9.51 32.63 18.69
N PHE A 480 -9.74 33.89 18.34
CA PHE A 480 -10.03 34.95 19.30
C PHE A 480 -10.92 36.02 18.64
N THR A 481 -11.51 36.91 19.45
CA THR A 481 -12.30 38.02 18.90
C THR A 481 -11.50 39.31 18.87
N TRP A 482 -11.74 40.12 17.83
CA TRP A 482 -11.22 41.48 17.72
C TRP A 482 -12.37 42.47 17.61
N THR A 483 -12.52 43.37 18.58
CA THR A 483 -13.53 44.43 18.54
C THR A 483 -12.89 45.76 18.16
N VAL A 484 -13.30 46.33 17.03
CA VAL A 484 -12.90 47.67 16.58
C VAL A 484 -14.02 48.65 16.91
N ARG A 485 -13.69 49.71 17.65
CA ARG A 485 -14.60 50.78 18.03
C ARG A 485 -14.40 52.02 17.15
N ALA A 486 -15.44 52.86 17.11
CA ALA A 486 -15.34 54.19 16.53
C ALA A 486 -14.35 55.06 17.32
N HIS A 487 -13.89 56.12 16.67
CA HIS A 487 -12.91 57.07 17.19
C HIS A 487 -13.37 57.85 18.42
#